data_AF-A0A0D0E438-F1
#
_entry.id   AF-A0A0D0E438-F1
#
_cell.length_a   1.000
_cell.length_b   1.000
_cell.length_c   1.000
_cell.angle_alpha   90.00
_cell.angle_beta   90.00
_cell.angle_gamma   90.00
#
_symmetry.space_group_name_H-M   'P 1'
#
loop_
_entity.id
_entity.type
_entity.pdbx_description
1 polymer ?
#
loop_
_entity_poly.entity_id
_entity_poly.type
_entity_poly.pdbx_seq_one_letter_code
_entity_poly.pdbx_strand_id
1 'polypeptide(L)'
;MPRRRPVPLRLNSIGVDPSVLVGKVLTRISRSSKHPSMQFHFSDDTTYQILVDGYDPIHRGLPKELEMDPSFGSLLDAADGELDVDLAIDDCALITLTDKAFESREREQRWDQNHIAVALKFGQDQVWHCVWATLIDHENGHCVFRSYDDVYLEQLQRSPRKRRPRAPSSPTKSR
;
A
#
# COMPACT_ATOMS: atom_id res chain seq x y z
N MET A 1 -11.02 24.15 18.60
CA MET A 1 -11.13 22.79 19.18
C MET A 1 -9.78 22.10 18.96
N PRO A 2 -9.02 21.74 20.01
CA PRO A 2 -7.73 21.06 19.81
C PRO A 2 -7.95 19.67 19.20
N ARG A 3 -7.24 19.36 18.11
CA ARG A 3 -7.27 18.02 17.48
C ARG A 3 -6.66 17.00 18.45
N ARG A 4 -7.38 15.90 18.68
CA ARG A 4 -6.96 14.83 19.61
C ARG A 4 -5.73 14.11 19.05
N ARG A 5 -4.75 13.83 19.92
CA ARG A 5 -3.62 12.93 19.63
C ARG A 5 -4.14 11.61 19.02
N PRO A 6 -3.41 10.99 18.08
CA PRO A 6 -3.77 9.68 17.55
C PRO A 6 -3.97 8.69 18.70
N VAL A 7 -5.05 7.92 18.64
CA VAL A 7 -5.35 6.88 19.63
C VAL A 7 -4.27 5.79 19.51
N PRO A 8 -3.72 5.28 20.62
CA PRO A 8 -2.74 4.19 20.57
C PRO A 8 -3.26 2.96 19.80
N LEU A 9 -2.34 2.31 19.10
CA LEU A 9 -2.47 1.08 18.30
C LEU A 9 -3.64 0.19 18.73
N ARG A 10 -4.59 -0.05 17.82
CA ARG A 10 -5.69 -0.99 18.07
C ARG A 10 -5.13 -2.41 18.17
N LEU A 11 -5.36 -3.07 19.31
CA LEU A 11 -4.98 -4.47 19.59
C LEU A 11 -5.68 -5.53 18.71
N ASN A 12 -6.60 -5.13 17.84
CA ASN A 12 -7.21 -6.00 16.84
C ASN A 12 -6.64 -5.59 15.48
N SER A 13 -5.66 -6.34 14.96
CA SER A 13 -5.11 -6.11 13.62
C SER A 13 -6.24 -6.20 12.60
N ILE A 14 -6.58 -5.07 11.99
CA ILE A 14 -7.46 -5.03 10.82
C ILE A 14 -6.70 -5.75 9.70
N GLY A 15 -7.39 -6.57 8.90
CA GLY A 15 -6.78 -7.26 7.77
C GLY A 15 -6.38 -8.72 8.00
N VAL A 16 -5.54 -9.24 7.10
CA VAL A 16 -5.04 -10.63 7.09
C VAL A 16 -3.62 -10.69 7.62
N ASP A 17 -3.24 -11.84 8.19
CA ASP A 17 -1.87 -12.10 8.65
C ASP A 17 -0.89 -12.01 7.46
N PRO A 18 0.18 -11.18 7.52
CA PRO A 18 1.21 -11.10 6.49
C PRO A 18 1.85 -12.44 6.13
N SER A 19 1.90 -13.39 7.06
CA SER A 19 2.48 -14.72 6.84
C SER A 19 1.84 -15.46 5.68
N VAL A 20 0.59 -15.12 5.32
CA VAL A 20 -0.10 -15.71 4.17
C VAL A 20 0.55 -15.37 2.84
N LEU A 21 1.40 -14.34 2.77
CA LEU A 21 2.13 -13.97 1.55
C LEU A 21 3.43 -14.75 1.36
N VAL A 22 3.97 -15.35 2.43
CA VAL A 22 5.25 -16.05 2.40
C VAL A 22 5.19 -17.26 1.46
N GLY A 23 6.20 -17.38 0.61
CA GLY A 23 6.31 -18.40 -0.43
C GLY A 23 5.48 -18.12 -1.69
N LYS A 24 4.70 -17.03 -1.74
CA LYS A 24 4.01 -16.63 -2.97
C LYS A 24 4.96 -15.92 -3.92
N VAL A 25 4.67 -16.04 -5.21
CA VAL A 25 5.38 -15.34 -6.28
C VAL A 25 4.52 -14.18 -6.76
N LEU A 26 5.01 -12.97 -6.51
CA LEU A 26 4.44 -11.72 -6.95
C LEU A 26 4.69 -11.59 -8.45
N THR A 27 3.61 -11.43 -9.21
CA THR A 27 3.65 -11.27 -10.67
C THR A 27 3.45 -9.83 -11.09
N ARG A 28 2.78 -9.03 -10.26
CA ARG A 28 2.54 -7.62 -10.54
C ARG A 28 2.26 -6.82 -9.28
N ILE A 29 2.80 -5.60 -9.26
CA ILE A 29 2.57 -4.59 -8.23
C ILE A 29 1.88 -3.39 -8.88
N SER A 30 0.90 -2.80 -8.21
CA SER A 30 0.31 -1.54 -8.68
C SER A 30 -0.04 -0.59 -7.53
N ARG A 31 0.36 0.67 -7.65
CA ARG A 31 0.02 1.77 -6.75
C ARG A 31 -1.13 2.57 -7.34
N SER A 32 -2.16 2.82 -6.53
CA SER A 32 -3.28 3.66 -6.96
C SER A 32 -2.86 5.12 -7.02
N SER A 33 -3.21 5.82 -8.11
CA SER A 33 -3.00 7.26 -8.26
C SER A 33 -4.07 8.12 -7.57
N LYS A 34 -5.16 7.49 -7.08
CA LYS A 34 -6.31 8.20 -6.51
C LYS A 34 -6.51 7.98 -5.01
N HIS A 35 -5.96 6.89 -4.49
CA HIS A 35 -6.16 6.42 -3.13
C HIS A 35 -4.82 5.92 -2.60
N PRO A 36 -4.54 6.06 -1.30
CA PRO A 36 -3.34 5.51 -0.67
C PRO A 36 -3.49 3.99 -0.55
N SER A 37 -3.39 3.29 -1.67
CA SER A 37 -3.48 1.84 -1.73
C SER A 37 -2.50 1.27 -2.74
N MET A 38 -2.00 0.08 -2.42
CA MET A 38 -1.10 -0.68 -3.28
C MET A 38 -1.61 -2.11 -3.39
N GLN A 39 -1.67 -2.66 -4.61
CA GLN A 39 -2.13 -4.01 -4.87
C GLN A 39 -0.98 -4.90 -5.30
N PHE A 40 -1.02 -6.13 -4.83
CA PHE A 40 -0.11 -7.22 -5.14
C PHE A 40 -0.90 -8.35 -5.82
N HIS A 41 -0.50 -8.70 -7.04
CA HIS A 41 -1.04 -9.84 -7.77
C HIS A 41 -0.04 -10.99 -7.75
N PHE A 42 -0.52 -12.18 -7.43
CA PHE A 42 0.30 -13.37 -7.28
C PHE A 42 0.03 -14.39 -8.37
N SER A 43 0.98 -15.29 -8.58
CA SER A 43 0.93 -16.35 -9.60
C SER A 43 -0.17 -17.40 -9.34
N ASP A 44 -0.69 -17.47 -8.12
CA ASP A 44 -1.80 -18.34 -7.72
C ASP A 44 -3.19 -17.69 -7.90
N ASP A 45 -3.25 -16.63 -8.72
CA ASP A 45 -4.44 -15.79 -8.98
C ASP A 45 -5.00 -15.06 -7.75
N THR A 46 -4.32 -15.10 -6.60
CA THR A 46 -4.71 -14.30 -5.44
C THR A 46 -4.27 -12.84 -5.60
N THR A 47 -5.01 -11.94 -4.96
CA THR A 47 -4.68 -10.51 -4.94
C THR A 47 -4.81 -10.01 -3.52
N TYR A 48 -3.80 -9.29 -3.07
CA TYR A 48 -3.79 -8.61 -1.78
C TYR A 48 -3.55 -7.12 -1.99
N GLN A 49 -3.93 -6.34 -1.00
CA GLN A 49 -3.73 -4.90 -1.03
C GLN A 49 -3.28 -4.38 0.33
N ILE A 50 -2.37 -3.40 0.29
CA ILE A 50 -2.03 -2.57 1.44
C ILE A 50 -2.99 -1.39 1.46
N LEU A 51 -3.64 -1.19 2.60
CA LEU A 51 -4.60 -0.11 2.86
C LEU A 51 -4.20 0.67 4.11
N VAL A 52 -4.68 1.90 4.20
CA VAL A 52 -4.45 2.78 5.36
C VAL A 52 -5.63 2.69 6.32
N ASP A 53 -5.37 2.47 7.60
CA ASP A 53 -6.40 2.44 8.64
C ASP A 53 -7.12 3.81 8.72
N GLY A 54 -8.44 3.74 8.89
CA GLY A 54 -9.32 4.90 8.96
C GLY A 54 -9.40 5.73 7.67
N TYR A 55 -8.85 5.28 6.54
CA TYR A 55 -9.04 5.95 5.26
C TYR A 55 -10.41 5.63 4.65
N ASP A 56 -11.20 6.67 4.38
CA ASP A 56 -12.47 6.57 3.68
C ASP A 56 -12.34 7.17 2.26
N PRO A 57 -12.53 6.38 1.18
CA PRO A 57 -12.42 6.88 -0.18
C PRO A 57 -13.50 7.91 -0.56
N ILE A 58 -14.64 7.93 0.14
CA ILE A 58 -15.72 8.93 0.00
C ILE A 58 -15.35 10.20 0.77
N HIS A 59 -14.82 10.04 1.99
CA HIS A 59 -14.44 11.14 2.88
C HIS A 59 -12.93 11.21 3.09
N ARG A 60 -12.20 11.57 2.01
CA ARG A 60 -10.73 11.46 1.95
C ARG A 60 -9.95 12.24 3.01
N GLY A 61 -10.53 13.32 3.55
CA GLY A 61 -9.88 14.15 4.56
C GLY A 61 -8.60 14.81 4.04
N LEU A 62 -7.58 14.86 4.89
CA LEU A 62 -6.24 15.35 4.55
C LEU A 62 -5.52 14.34 3.62
N PRO A 63 -4.65 14.81 2.69
CA PRO A 63 -3.93 13.94 1.78
C PRO A 63 -3.10 12.88 2.51
N LYS A 64 -3.44 11.61 2.26
CA LYS A 64 -2.69 10.45 2.69
C LYS A 64 -1.98 9.85 1.48
N GLU A 65 -0.71 9.51 1.66
CA GLU A 65 0.11 8.86 0.64
C GLU A 65 0.75 7.62 1.23
N LEU A 66 0.92 6.59 0.39
CA LEU A 66 1.76 5.46 0.74
C LEU A 66 3.20 5.80 0.36
N GLU A 67 4.07 5.80 1.35
CA GLU A 67 5.51 5.93 1.20
C GLU A 67 6.17 4.56 1.36
N MET A 68 7.40 4.46 0.84
CA MET A 68 8.19 3.23 0.87
C MET A 68 9.68 3.54 0.82
N ASP A 69 10.52 2.53 1.04
CA ASP A 69 11.95 2.69 0.91
C ASP A 69 12.35 3.14 -0.52
N PRO A 70 13.40 3.97 -0.66
CA PRO A 70 13.76 4.54 -1.97
C PRO A 70 14.03 3.51 -3.06
N SER A 71 14.61 2.35 -2.71
CA SER A 71 14.87 1.26 -3.65
C SER A 71 13.57 0.69 -4.23
N PHE A 72 12.58 0.43 -3.37
CA PHE A 72 11.28 -0.07 -3.79
C PHE A 72 10.46 1.00 -4.54
N GLY A 73 10.50 2.24 -4.06
CA GLY A 73 9.80 3.37 -4.70
C GLY A 73 10.30 3.64 -6.11
N SER A 74 11.62 3.64 -6.31
CA SER A 74 12.23 3.89 -7.62
C SER A 74 11.83 2.85 -8.67
N LEU A 75 11.65 1.59 -8.25
CA LEU A 75 11.17 0.52 -9.14
C LEU A 75 9.74 0.78 -9.63
N LEU A 76 8.86 1.30 -8.76
CA LEU A 76 7.47 1.57 -9.10
C LEU A 76 7.29 2.88 -9.87
N ASP A 77 8.06 3.92 -9.52
CA ASP A 77 8.00 5.21 -10.20
C ASP A 77 8.51 5.12 -11.64
N ALA A 78 9.49 4.26 -11.92
CA ALA A 78 9.96 3.97 -13.27
C ALA A 78 8.91 3.28 -14.16
N ALA A 79 7.86 2.72 -13.55
CA ALA A 79 6.84 1.93 -14.22
C ALA A 79 5.45 2.58 -14.13
N ASP A 80 5.38 3.91 -13.98
CA ASP A 80 4.14 4.67 -13.83
C ASP A 80 3.20 4.13 -12.73
N GLY A 81 3.78 3.53 -11.69
CA GLY A 81 3.06 2.93 -10.57
C GLY A 81 2.54 1.51 -10.84
N GLU A 82 2.87 0.87 -11.95
CA GLU A 82 2.51 -0.52 -12.27
C GLU A 82 3.71 -1.30 -12.80
N LEU A 83 4.12 -2.35 -12.08
CA LEU A 83 5.30 -3.12 -12.43
C LEU A 83 4.96 -4.61 -12.50
N ASP A 84 5.18 -5.21 -13.67
CA ASP A 84 5.20 -6.67 -13.82
C ASP A 84 6.55 -7.20 -13.31
N VAL A 85 6.49 -8.21 -12.44
CA VAL A 85 7.66 -8.73 -11.74
C VAL A 85 7.59 -10.27 -11.64
N ASP A 86 8.67 -10.88 -11.22
CA ASP A 86 8.72 -12.29 -10.82
C ASP A 86 9.50 -12.38 -9.50
N LEU A 87 8.88 -11.90 -8.42
CA LEU A 87 9.51 -11.76 -7.10
C LEU A 87 8.90 -12.77 -6.11
N ALA A 88 9.75 -13.59 -5.49
CA ALA A 88 9.30 -14.52 -4.47
C ALA A 88 9.30 -13.79 -3.13
N ILE A 89 8.20 -13.88 -2.36
CA ILE A 89 8.17 -13.34 -1.01
C ILE A 89 8.76 -14.39 -0.08
N ASP A 90 9.96 -14.10 0.44
CA ASP A 90 10.64 -14.94 1.41
C ASP A 90 10.11 -14.71 2.82
N ASP A 91 9.76 -13.46 3.14
CA ASP A 91 9.25 -13.08 4.44
C ASP A 91 8.32 -11.86 4.33
N CYS A 92 7.37 -11.74 5.24
CA CYS A 92 6.41 -10.65 5.27
C CYS A 92 5.89 -10.44 6.70
N ALA A 93 5.88 -9.21 7.17
CA ALA A 93 5.50 -8.88 8.54
C ALA A 93 4.84 -7.50 8.65
N LEU A 94 4.02 -7.32 9.69
CA LEU A 94 3.67 -6.00 10.20
C LEU A 94 4.74 -5.59 11.21
N ILE A 95 5.32 -4.42 11.02
CA ILE A 95 6.35 -3.89 11.90
C ILE A 95 5.89 -2.55 12.47
N THR A 96 6.41 -2.20 13.65
CA THR A 96 6.21 -0.87 14.22
C THR A 96 7.40 0.02 13.85
N LEU A 97 7.12 1.16 13.22
CA LEU A 97 8.09 2.21 12.95
C LEU A 97 7.90 3.35 13.95
N THR A 98 8.98 4.10 14.21
CA THR A 98 8.97 5.31 15.04
C THR A 98 9.56 6.44 14.24
N ASP A 99 8.74 7.44 13.91
CA ASP A 99 9.12 8.57 13.08
C ASP A 99 8.82 9.92 13.74
N LYS A 100 9.50 10.97 13.26
CA LYS A 100 9.27 12.34 13.73
C LYS A 100 8.11 12.98 12.97
N ALA A 101 6.99 13.16 13.65
CA ALA A 101 5.86 13.95 13.17
C ALA A 101 5.99 15.42 13.61
N PHE A 102 5.37 16.34 12.87
CA PHE A 102 5.41 17.76 13.17
C PHE A 102 4.19 18.54 12.70
N GLU A 103 3.99 19.70 13.32
CA GLU A 103 3.03 20.73 12.92
C GLU A 103 3.66 22.12 13.11
N SER A 104 3.56 22.99 12.11
CA SER A 104 4.19 24.33 12.11
C SER A 104 3.20 25.50 12.01
N ARG A 105 1.89 25.23 11.85
CA ARG A 105 0.86 26.27 11.61
C ARG A 105 0.68 27.26 12.74
N GLU A 106 0.55 26.76 13.97
CA GLU A 106 0.29 27.61 15.14
C GLU A 106 1.56 27.80 15.97
N ARG A 107 2.24 26.69 16.27
CA ARG A 107 3.52 26.62 16.96
C ARG A 107 4.27 25.42 16.42
N GLU A 108 5.57 25.57 16.19
CA GLU A 108 6.40 24.45 15.81
C GLU A 108 6.38 23.39 16.92
N GLN A 109 5.77 22.26 16.61
CA GLN A 109 5.67 21.10 17.47
C GLN A 109 6.26 19.91 16.73
N ARG A 110 7.03 19.08 17.45
CA ARG A 110 7.61 17.84 16.94
C ARG A 110 7.42 16.76 17.99
N TRP A 111 7.07 15.55 17.56
CA TRP A 111 6.91 14.41 18.45
C TRP A 111 7.29 13.11 17.75
N ASP A 112 7.65 12.12 18.56
CA ASP A 112 7.79 10.74 18.09
C ASP A 112 6.40 10.13 17.92
N GLN A 113 6.15 9.55 16.74
CA GLN A 113 4.92 8.84 16.45
C GLN A 113 5.25 7.40 16.06
N ASN A 114 4.64 6.45 16.78
CA ASN A 114 4.65 5.05 16.40
C ASN A 114 3.51 4.78 15.42
N HIS A 115 3.79 3.99 14.39
CA HIS A 115 2.80 3.53 13.41
C HIS A 115 3.18 2.16 12.85
N ILE A 116 2.20 1.46 12.26
CA ILE A 116 2.39 0.15 11.64
C ILE A 116 2.71 0.29 10.16
N ALA A 117 3.77 -0.40 9.73
CA ALA A 117 4.17 -0.57 8.34
C ALA A 117 4.08 -2.05 7.92
N VAL A 118 3.92 -2.28 6.62
CA VAL A 118 4.07 -3.61 6.01
C VAL A 118 5.51 -3.75 5.53
N ALA A 119 6.21 -4.77 6.00
CA ALA A 119 7.56 -5.11 5.58
C ALA A 119 7.55 -6.39 4.73
N LEU A 120 8.19 -6.35 3.58
CA LEU A 120 8.31 -7.44 2.62
C LEU A 120 9.78 -7.76 2.40
N LYS A 121 10.11 -9.04 2.32
CA LYS A 121 11.45 -9.50 1.94
C LYS A 121 11.35 -10.33 0.68
N PHE A 122 12.07 -9.93 -0.36
CA PHE A 122 12.10 -10.67 -1.61
C PHE A 122 13.27 -11.66 -1.64
N GLY A 123 13.05 -12.83 -2.23
CA GLY A 123 14.08 -13.87 -2.36
C GLY A 123 15.28 -13.41 -3.20
N GLN A 124 15.05 -12.49 -4.13
CA GLN A 124 15.99 -12.00 -5.12
C GLN A 124 17.11 -11.14 -4.53
N ASP A 125 16.77 -10.22 -3.64
CA ASP A 125 17.72 -9.26 -3.05
C ASP A 125 17.98 -9.53 -1.56
N GLN A 126 17.14 -10.31 -0.89
CA GLN A 126 17.20 -10.58 0.55
C GLN A 126 17.13 -9.32 1.42
N VAL A 127 16.55 -8.23 0.89
CA VAL A 127 16.40 -6.94 1.59
C VAL A 127 14.96 -6.76 2.05
N TRP A 128 14.80 -6.09 3.20
CA TRP A 128 13.49 -5.69 3.69
C TRP A 128 13.05 -4.39 3.04
N HIS A 129 11.91 -4.42 2.39
CA HIS A 129 11.21 -3.28 1.82
C HIS A 129 10.01 -2.93 2.68
N CYS A 130 9.88 -1.67 3.06
CA CYS A 130 8.83 -1.22 3.98
C CYS A 130 7.86 -0.30 3.24
N VAL A 131 6.57 -0.45 3.51
CA VAL A 131 5.50 0.41 3.02
C VAL A 131 4.71 0.93 4.21
N TRP A 132 4.57 2.25 4.31
CA TRP A 132 3.85 2.94 5.38
C TRP A 132 2.99 4.07 4.84
N ALA A 133 2.14 4.64 5.70
CA ALA A 133 1.27 5.76 5.32
C ALA A 133 1.72 7.06 5.98
N THR A 134 1.81 8.11 5.17
CA THR A 134 2.08 9.47 5.64
C THR A 134 0.89 10.37 5.31
N LEU A 135 0.54 11.20 6.28
CA LEU A 135 -0.42 12.28 6.16
C LEU A 135 0.35 13.60 6.05
N ILE A 136 0.21 14.29 4.92
CA ILE A 136 0.96 15.52 4.66
C ILE A 136 0.00 16.65 4.32
N ASP A 137 0.24 17.83 4.89
CA ASP A 137 -0.46 19.06 4.56
C ASP A 137 0.52 20.15 4.13
N HIS A 138 0.17 20.84 3.05
CA HIS A 138 1.00 21.89 2.47
C HIS A 138 0.25 23.22 2.49
N GLU A 139 0.95 24.29 2.86
CA GLU A 139 0.45 25.65 2.81
C GLU A 139 1.47 26.52 2.07
N ASN A 140 1.03 27.21 1.02
CA ASN A 140 1.89 28.02 0.15
C ASN A 140 3.12 27.25 -0.40
N GLY A 141 2.98 25.95 -0.66
CA GLY A 141 4.08 25.10 -1.15
C GLY A 141 5.04 24.59 -0.07
N HIS A 142 4.82 24.92 1.20
CA HIS A 142 5.61 24.43 2.32
C HIS A 142 4.85 23.36 3.09
N CYS A 143 5.52 22.27 3.44
CA CYS A 143 4.95 21.24 4.31
C CYS A 143 4.80 21.82 5.73
N VAL A 144 3.56 21.97 6.18
CA VAL A 144 3.23 22.57 7.49
C VAL A 144 2.77 21.54 8.51
N PHE A 145 2.50 20.32 8.06
CA PHE A 145 2.10 19.22 8.91
C PHE A 145 2.50 17.90 8.27
N ARG A 146 3.10 17.02 9.07
CA ARG A 146 3.38 15.63 8.73
C ARG A 146 3.07 14.75 9.92
N SER A 147 2.29 13.70 9.69
CA SER A 147 2.05 12.63 10.65
C SER A 147 1.93 11.30 9.91
N TYR A 148 1.81 10.21 10.66
CA TYR A 148 1.79 8.84 10.12
C TYR A 148 0.50 8.13 10.50
N ASP A 149 0.08 7.17 9.68
CA ASP A 149 -1.07 6.31 9.95
C ASP A 149 -0.66 4.84 9.82
N ASP A 150 -1.40 3.96 10.50
CA ASP A 150 -1.20 2.52 10.41
C ASP A 150 -1.64 2.00 9.04
N VAL A 151 -0.89 1.07 8.48
CA VAL A 151 -1.32 0.28 7.32
C VAL A 151 -1.66 -1.15 7.70
N TYR A 152 -2.48 -1.78 6.87
CA TYR A 152 -2.84 -3.19 6.99
C TYR A 152 -2.91 -3.89 5.64
N LEU A 153 -2.82 -5.21 5.67
CA LEU A 153 -2.94 -6.07 4.50
C LEU A 153 -4.36 -6.62 4.40
N GLU A 154 -4.97 -6.59 3.22
CA GLU A 154 -6.28 -7.18 2.97
C GLU A 154 -6.26 -8.06 1.72
N GLN A 155 -6.97 -9.19 1.75
CA GLN A 155 -7.17 -10.00 0.56
C GLN A 155 -8.33 -9.43 -0.28
N LEU A 156 -8.04 -9.07 -1.53
CA LEU A 156 -9.05 -8.58 -2.44
C LEU A 156 -9.88 -9.74 -3.01
N GLN A 157 -11.12 -9.88 -2.54
CA GLN A 157 -12.07 -10.85 -3.06
C GLN A 157 -12.56 -10.41 -4.46
N ARG A 158 -11.90 -10.89 -5.51
CA ARG A 158 -12.36 -10.68 -6.88
C ARG A 158 -13.58 -11.56 -7.14
N SER A 159 -14.68 -10.96 -7.58
CA SER A 159 -15.79 -11.73 -8.11
C SER A 159 -15.30 -12.53 -9.33
N PRO A 160 -15.74 -13.80 -9.51
CA PRO A 160 -15.28 -14.61 -10.63
C PRO A 160 -15.57 -13.87 -11.94
N ARG A 161 -14.50 -13.43 -12.65
CA ARG A 161 -14.66 -12.83 -13.97
C ARG A 161 -15.35 -13.87 -14.85
N LYS A 162 -16.61 -13.62 -15.25
CA LYS A 162 -17.30 -14.41 -16.28
C LYS A 162 -16.37 -14.45 -17.51
N ARG A 163 -15.76 -15.61 -17.77
CA ARG A 163 -15.04 -15.85 -19.02
C ARG A 163 -16.02 -15.58 -20.16
N ARG A 164 -15.82 -14.51 -20.91
CA ARG A 164 -16.56 -14.28 -22.17
C ARG A 164 -16.30 -15.51 -23.06
N PRO A 165 -17.33 -16.23 -23.52
CA PRO A 165 -17.14 -17.29 -24.49
C PRO A 165 -16.46 -16.68 -25.72
N ARG A 166 -15.35 -17.29 -26.18
CA ARG A 166 -14.80 -16.98 -27.51
C ARG A 166 -15.92 -17.20 -28.53
N ALA A 167 -16.28 -16.15 -29.27
CA ALA A 167 -17.20 -16.28 -30.38
C ALA A 167 -16.64 -17.34 -31.36
N PRO A 168 -17.44 -18.30 -31.82
CA PRO A 168 -16.99 -19.26 -32.82
C PRO A 168 -16.64 -18.50 -34.10
N SER A 169 -15.43 -18.75 -34.62
CA SER A 169 -14.98 -18.24 -35.91
C SER A 169 -15.94 -18.70 -37.01
N SER A 170 -16.55 -17.75 -37.71
CA SER A 170 -17.39 -18.00 -38.87
C SER A 170 -16.63 -18.81 -39.94
N PRO A 171 -17.26 -19.78 -40.62
CA PRO A 171 -16.60 -20.58 -41.64
C PRO A 171 -16.34 -19.72 -42.88
N THR A 172 -15.07 -19.68 -43.30
CA THR A 172 -14.60 -19.10 -44.56
C THR A 172 -15.31 -19.81 -45.72
N LYS A 173 -16.19 -19.10 -46.44
CA LYS A 173 -16.70 -19.58 -47.73
C LYS A 173 -15.60 -19.40 -48.77
N SER A 174 -15.02 -20.51 -49.20
CA SER A 174 -14.25 -20.60 -50.45
C SER A 174 -15.19 -20.42 -51.65
N ARG A 175 -14.82 -19.55 -52.59
CA ARG A 175 -15.33 -19.55 -53.95
C ARG A 175 -14.17 -19.36 -54.91
#